data_AF-A0A8C3ATP5-F1
#
_entry.id   AF-A0A8C3ATP5-F1
#
_cell.length_a   1.000
_cell.length_b   1.000
_cell.length_c   1.000
_cell.angle_alpha   90.00
_cell.angle_beta   90.00
_cell.angle_gamma   90.00
#
_symmetry.space_group_name_H-M   'P 1'
#
loop_
_entity.id
_entity.type
_entity.pdbx_description
1 polymer ?
#
loop_
_entity_poly.entity_id
_entity_poly.type
_entity_poly.pdbx_seq_one_letter_code
_entity_poly.pdbx_strand_id
1 'polypeptide(L)'
;NLNVTILRAEKNPSKDYRSESDCYVILTLPTATAKTYRTTTVSNNNNPEWNETFTFRVPTHVKVSLLNGIKHKRLTDCWCSAHCGKNQFTKYHCFTDLFCVLLHLEIHSEGIAIRLDFDIPTQEKEYLKKRSVVVAQALQDHTSVFSVQVPAIAVVASGGGSRAMTGTLGSLRGLKDIGVLDAVSYITGVSGSTWAMSALYQEANWSQEDMDSVISEKKEQMTKSMLSLFSPEKLQYYREEIAEKEQNGYSVSLIDMLGLVFEQLKVTSTLSEQQRAVNDGQNPLPIYTAVNMKDMAKGFQSEAEWCEFTPYEVGIQKYGAFVQTEAFGSQFFLGHFVKKLPEVRIPYLIGKTTSSVLLLRFIVLLTDVDTEPSTLDTQLICPTTDITSAVTDFFKNRPAIAEMYNFMRGLFMHMDYNQHSSFVAWKETHLDAFPNQLTPSDSTLRLIDSGHAINIGCVPVLRPERDVDLIISLSYSWEPEHNLRKTAAYCKDHDIPFPNADFASLQKEPQKEVYIFEDKENPRAPIVLHFPLVNVTYKHFKCPGVKRETEEDIRAGEVDVSSNESPYLTKNFTYSEEDYESLVDLTTYNILNNKESILEALRKALERMRTRAAAF
;
A
#
# COMPACT_ATOMS: atom_id res chain seq x y z
N ASN A 1 28.34 -1.23 8.53
CA ASN A 1 29.27 -1.11 7.38
C ASN A 1 30.64 -1.65 7.74
N LEU A 2 31.26 -2.40 6.82
CA LEU A 2 32.64 -2.87 6.87
C LEU A 2 33.46 -2.12 5.82
N ASN A 3 34.35 -1.24 6.24
CA ASN A 3 35.33 -0.63 5.36
C ASN A 3 36.56 -1.55 5.29
N VAL A 4 36.97 -1.89 4.08
CA VAL A 4 38.19 -2.66 3.81
C VAL A 4 39.13 -1.76 3.02
N THR A 5 40.18 -1.29 3.68
CA THR A 5 41.26 -0.54 3.05
C THR A 5 42.38 -1.50 2.65
N ILE A 6 42.69 -1.55 1.36
CA ILE A 6 43.83 -2.28 0.82
C ILE A 6 45.01 -1.31 0.85
N LEU A 7 45.91 -1.50 1.81
CA LEU A 7 47.04 -0.59 2.01
C LEU A 7 48.14 -0.88 1.00
N ARG A 8 48.72 -2.08 1.06
CA ARG A 8 49.85 -2.48 0.21
C ARG A 8 49.98 -3.99 0.06
N ALA A 9 50.79 -4.45 -0.87
CA ALA A 9 51.25 -5.83 -0.94
C ALA A 9 52.77 -5.93 -0.96
N GLU A 10 53.28 -7.08 -0.57
CA GLU A 10 54.69 -7.44 -0.63
C GLU A 10 54.79 -8.77 -1.38
N LYS A 11 55.51 -8.77 -2.49
CA LYS A 11 55.81 -9.98 -3.27
C LYS A 11 57.25 -10.40 -3.03
N ASN A 12 57.45 -11.54 -2.35
CA ASN A 12 58.79 -12.13 -2.24
C ASN A 12 59.24 -12.64 -3.63
N PRO A 13 60.54 -12.51 -3.95
CA PRO A 13 61.06 -12.88 -5.25
C PRO A 13 60.85 -14.38 -5.53
N SER A 14 60.02 -14.69 -6.54
CA SER A 14 59.95 -16.03 -7.12
C SER A 14 61.19 -16.27 -7.99
N LYS A 15 61.53 -17.54 -8.26
CA LYS A 15 62.68 -17.96 -9.11
C LYS A 15 62.63 -17.50 -10.58
N ASP A 16 61.76 -16.56 -10.94
CA ASP A 16 61.61 -16.03 -12.30
C ASP A 16 62.22 -14.62 -12.41
N TYR A 17 63.32 -14.54 -13.16
CA TYR A 17 64.29 -13.44 -13.15
C TYR A 17 64.05 -12.35 -14.21
N ARG A 18 62.82 -12.09 -14.68
CA ARG A 18 62.67 -11.23 -15.90
C ARG A 18 61.62 -10.12 -15.97
N SER A 19 60.80 -9.85 -14.95
CA SER A 19 60.13 -8.54 -14.82
C SER A 19 59.40 -8.42 -13.49
N GLU A 20 59.25 -7.20 -12.98
CA GLU A 20 58.32 -6.90 -11.89
C GLU A 20 56.87 -7.13 -12.36
N SER A 21 55.94 -7.30 -11.41
CA SER A 21 54.54 -7.62 -11.74
C SER A 21 53.65 -6.39 -11.78
N ASP A 22 52.67 -6.41 -12.68
CA ASP A 22 51.51 -5.51 -12.61
C ASP A 22 50.53 -6.03 -11.56
N CYS A 23 50.41 -5.33 -10.45
CA CYS A 23 49.64 -5.78 -9.30
C CYS A 23 48.32 -5.02 -9.17
N TYR A 24 47.24 -5.75 -8.90
CA TYR A 24 45.96 -5.21 -8.44
C TYR A 24 45.31 -6.25 -7.52
N VAL A 25 44.33 -5.81 -6.73
CA VAL A 25 43.54 -6.68 -5.86
C VAL A 25 42.08 -6.58 -6.25
N ILE A 26 41.41 -7.72 -6.29
CA ILE A 26 39.96 -7.82 -6.40
C ILE A 26 39.41 -8.17 -5.02
N LEU A 27 38.28 -7.58 -4.64
CA LEU A 27 37.52 -7.91 -3.45
C LEU A 27 36.09 -8.27 -3.86
N THR A 28 35.67 -9.48 -3.54
CA THR A 28 34.30 -9.95 -3.76
C THR A 28 33.79 -10.48 -2.43
N LEU A 29 32.63 -10.02 -1.98
CA LEU A 29 32.01 -10.51 -0.75
C LEU A 29 30.58 -10.98 -1.03
N PRO A 30 30.40 -12.23 -1.51
CA PRO A 30 29.11 -12.72 -2.04
C PRO A 30 27.96 -12.66 -1.03
N THR A 31 28.29 -12.80 0.25
CA THR A 31 27.33 -12.77 1.38
C THR A 31 26.89 -11.36 1.78
N ALA A 32 27.52 -10.32 1.24
CA ALA A 32 27.25 -8.91 1.56
C ALA A 32 26.84 -8.07 0.33
N THR A 33 27.33 -8.42 -0.86
CA THR A 33 27.03 -7.71 -2.11
C THR A 33 27.36 -8.57 -3.32
N ALA A 34 26.55 -8.48 -4.37
CA ALA A 34 26.87 -9.07 -5.68
C ALA A 34 27.98 -8.29 -6.42
N LYS A 35 28.34 -7.10 -5.93
CA LYS A 35 29.35 -6.24 -6.55
C LYS A 35 30.76 -6.70 -6.20
N THR A 36 31.62 -6.72 -7.20
CA THR A 36 33.05 -6.94 -7.04
C THR A 36 33.78 -5.61 -7.14
N TYR A 37 34.70 -5.36 -6.22
CA TYR A 37 35.56 -4.19 -6.20
C TYR A 37 36.96 -4.55 -6.66
N ARG A 38 37.66 -3.60 -7.29
CA ARG A 38 39.00 -3.81 -7.83
C ARG A 38 39.83 -2.55 -7.60
N THR A 39 41.06 -2.70 -7.13
CA THR A 39 42.00 -1.59 -7.01
C THR A 39 42.52 -1.15 -8.37
N THR A 40 43.10 0.06 -8.42
CA THR A 40 43.94 0.47 -9.54
C THR A 40 45.11 -0.51 -9.73
N THR A 41 45.61 -0.63 -10.96
CA THR A 41 46.75 -1.49 -11.27
C THR A 41 48.03 -0.69 -11.12
N VAL A 42 48.94 -1.18 -10.28
CA VAL A 42 50.30 -0.62 -10.13
C VAL A 42 51.23 -1.46 -11.01
N SER A 43 51.79 -0.84 -12.04
CA SER A 43 52.63 -1.54 -13.01
C SER A 43 54.06 -1.70 -12.55
N ASN A 44 54.68 -2.83 -12.92
CA ASN A 44 56.08 -3.15 -12.65
C ASN A 44 56.51 -2.82 -11.20
N ASN A 45 55.72 -3.23 -10.21
CA ASN A 45 56.05 -3.02 -8.81
C ASN A 45 55.71 -4.26 -7.96
N ASN A 46 56.72 -4.86 -7.35
CA ASN A 46 56.56 -6.00 -6.45
C ASN A 46 56.14 -5.62 -5.01
N ASN A 47 56.16 -4.33 -4.67
CA ASN A 47 55.69 -3.77 -3.41
C ASN A 47 54.64 -2.65 -3.66
N PRO A 48 53.49 -2.98 -4.28
CA PRO A 48 52.48 -1.99 -4.63
C PRO A 48 51.80 -1.40 -3.38
N GLU A 49 51.57 -0.10 -3.37
CA GLU A 49 50.74 0.60 -2.38
C GLU A 49 49.51 1.19 -3.07
N TRP A 50 48.33 0.91 -2.53
CA TRP A 50 47.05 1.38 -3.10
C TRP A 50 46.37 2.40 -2.17
N ASN A 51 46.31 2.11 -0.87
CA ASN A 51 45.53 2.89 0.11
C ASN A 51 44.07 3.13 -0.33
N GLU A 52 43.48 2.17 -1.03
CA GLU A 52 42.11 2.26 -1.54
C GLU A 52 41.13 1.61 -0.57
N THR A 53 40.03 2.30 -0.24
CA THR A 53 39.01 1.82 0.71
C THR A 53 37.73 1.42 -0.02
N PHE A 54 37.24 0.23 0.31
CA PHE A 54 36.00 -0.32 -0.23
C PHE A 54 35.02 -0.63 0.91
N THR A 55 33.78 -0.17 0.77
CA THR A 55 32.76 -0.36 1.80
C THR A 55 31.83 -1.50 1.43
N PHE A 56 31.67 -2.44 2.35
CA PHE A 56 30.77 -3.59 2.29
C PHE A 56 29.68 -3.48 3.35
N ARG A 57 28.48 -3.98 3.04
CA ARG A 57 27.37 -4.07 4.00
C ARG A 57 27.24 -5.50 4.50
N VAL A 58 27.81 -5.76 5.68
CA VAL A 58 27.80 -7.08 6.30
C VAL A 58 26.85 -7.08 7.51
N PRO A 59 26.03 -8.12 7.68
CA PRO A 59 25.40 -8.40 8.96
C PRO A 59 26.46 -8.62 10.03
N THR A 60 26.12 -8.36 11.30
CA THR A 60 27.00 -8.50 12.47
C THR A 60 27.61 -9.90 12.66
N HIS A 61 27.11 -10.91 11.94
CA HIS A 61 27.55 -12.31 12.02
C HIS A 61 27.84 -12.98 10.66
N VAL A 62 28.44 -12.25 9.70
CA VAL A 62 28.78 -12.84 8.39
C VAL A 62 30.26 -13.18 8.23
N LYS A 63 30.52 -14.41 7.79
CA LYS A 63 31.82 -14.87 7.28
C LYS A 63 32.19 -14.10 6.00
N VAL A 64 33.37 -13.49 6.00
CA VAL A 64 33.90 -12.73 4.86
C VAL A 64 34.85 -13.60 4.05
N SER A 65 34.55 -13.80 2.76
CA SER A 65 35.41 -14.48 1.79
C SER A 65 36.01 -13.43 0.85
N LEU A 66 37.30 -13.54 0.49
CA LEU A 66 38.00 -12.62 -0.43
C LEU A 66 38.53 -13.40 -1.65
N LEU A 67 38.42 -12.84 -2.86
CA LEU A 67 38.82 -13.48 -4.13
C LEU A 67 39.79 -12.60 -4.93
N ASN A 68 40.93 -13.15 -5.38
CA ASN A 68 41.90 -12.42 -6.21
C ASN A 68 42.00 -12.96 -7.66
N GLY A 69 42.37 -12.08 -8.59
CA GLY A 69 42.87 -12.42 -9.92
C GLY A 69 44.24 -11.77 -10.18
N ILE A 70 45.29 -12.58 -10.35
CA ILE A 70 46.58 -12.15 -10.92
C ILE A 70 46.63 -12.68 -12.36
N LYS A 71 47.23 -11.92 -13.29
CA LYS A 71 47.27 -12.13 -14.75
C LYS A 71 47.75 -13.52 -15.23
N HIS A 72 48.11 -14.47 -14.35
CA HIS A 72 48.50 -15.82 -14.75
C HIS A 72 48.15 -17.01 -13.82
N LYS A 73 47.42 -16.84 -12.70
CA LYS A 73 46.94 -17.97 -11.88
C LYS A 73 45.77 -17.54 -10.98
N ARG A 74 44.64 -18.24 -11.06
CA ARG A 74 43.58 -18.20 -10.01
C ARG A 74 44.06 -19.05 -8.84
N LEU A 75 44.19 -18.46 -7.66
CA LEU A 75 44.37 -19.18 -6.39
C LEU A 75 43.14 -18.89 -5.53
N THR A 76 42.44 -19.94 -5.11
CA THR A 76 41.12 -19.88 -4.47
C THR A 76 41.20 -19.96 -2.94
N ASP A 77 40.28 -19.22 -2.32
CA ASP A 77 39.76 -19.28 -0.94
C ASP A 77 40.67 -18.91 0.24
N CYS A 78 40.28 -17.83 0.95
CA CYS A 78 40.79 -17.51 2.28
C CYS A 78 39.70 -16.94 3.22
N TRP A 79 39.83 -17.30 4.51
CA TRP A 79 38.80 -17.14 5.54
C TRP A 79 39.22 -16.07 6.57
N CYS A 80 38.32 -15.12 6.87
CA CYS A 80 38.44 -14.27 8.05
C CYS A 80 37.13 -14.30 8.86
N SER A 81 37.19 -14.77 10.11
CA SER A 81 36.15 -14.57 11.10
C SER A 81 36.47 -13.28 11.89
N ALA A 82 35.61 -12.27 11.77
CA ALA A 82 35.60 -11.17 12.71
C ALA A 82 34.77 -11.62 13.93
N HIS A 83 35.43 -11.92 15.04
CA HIS A 83 34.75 -12.09 16.33
C HIS A 83 34.79 -10.76 17.10
N CYS A 84 33.63 -10.44 17.66
CA CYS A 84 33.23 -9.17 18.24
C CYS A 84 34.19 -8.68 19.35
N GLY A 85 34.52 -7.38 19.31
CA GLY A 85 35.20 -6.67 20.42
C GLY A 85 36.02 -5.44 20.00
N LYS A 86 36.50 -5.36 18.75
CA LYS A 86 37.28 -4.21 18.25
C LYS A 86 36.69 -3.70 16.92
N ASN A 87 36.39 -2.40 16.86
CA ASN A 87 35.79 -1.75 15.69
C ASN A 87 36.80 -1.46 14.57
N GLN A 88 38.09 -1.67 14.80
CA GLN A 88 39.15 -1.52 13.82
C GLN A 88 40.22 -2.60 14.01
N PHE A 89 40.72 -3.17 12.92
CA PHE A 89 41.88 -4.06 12.96
C PHE A 89 42.63 -4.10 11.62
N THR A 90 43.95 -4.17 11.69
CA THR A 90 44.84 -4.32 10.55
C THR A 90 45.36 -5.75 10.49
N LYS A 91 45.28 -6.41 9.34
CA LYS A 91 45.71 -7.79 9.15
C LYS A 91 46.59 -7.93 7.92
N TYR A 92 47.78 -8.51 8.10
CA TYR A 92 48.59 -9.05 7.03
C TYR A 92 48.02 -10.39 6.59
N HIS A 93 47.78 -10.55 5.29
CA HIS A 93 47.24 -11.78 4.73
C HIS A 93 48.09 -12.28 3.58
N CYS A 94 48.66 -13.47 3.73
CA CYS A 94 49.50 -14.10 2.73
C CYS A 94 48.70 -15.11 1.92
N PHE A 95 48.61 -14.87 0.60
CA PHE A 95 47.91 -15.75 -0.35
C PHE A 95 48.80 -16.92 -0.81
N THR A 96 50.12 -16.73 -0.74
CA THR A 96 51.16 -17.74 -0.93
C THR A 96 52.35 -17.36 -0.05
N ASP A 97 53.36 -18.23 0.10
CA ASP A 97 54.66 -17.90 0.71
C ASP A 97 55.37 -16.70 0.04
N LEU A 98 54.88 -16.30 -1.15
CA LEU A 98 55.48 -15.29 -2.00
C LEU A 98 54.66 -14.01 -2.13
N PHE A 99 53.46 -13.90 -1.56
CA PHE A 99 52.63 -12.70 -1.73
C PHE A 99 51.73 -12.45 -0.53
N CYS A 100 51.94 -11.32 0.14
CA CYS A 100 51.15 -10.88 1.29
C CYS A 100 50.54 -9.50 1.03
N VAL A 101 49.30 -9.29 1.45
CA VAL A 101 48.58 -8.02 1.37
C VAL A 101 48.26 -7.54 2.76
N LEU A 102 48.49 -6.25 3.01
CA LEU A 102 48.09 -5.58 4.23
C LEU A 102 46.70 -4.96 4.06
N LEU A 103 45.77 -5.43 4.88
CA LEU A 103 44.38 -4.95 4.92
C LEU A 103 44.12 -4.22 6.22
N HIS A 104 43.44 -3.09 6.17
CA HIS A 104 42.86 -2.44 7.33
C HIS A 104 41.34 -2.53 7.26
N LEU A 105 40.70 -2.97 8.33
CA LEU A 105 39.27 -3.20 8.40
C LEU A 105 38.66 -2.33 9.51
N GLU A 106 37.61 -1.60 9.17
CA GLU A 106 36.81 -0.83 10.14
C GLU A 106 35.35 -1.24 10.08
N ILE A 107 34.72 -1.40 11.25
CA ILE A 107 33.31 -1.72 11.39
C ILE A 107 32.61 -0.51 12.00
N HIS A 108 31.70 0.07 11.24
CA HIS A 108 30.85 1.19 11.65
C HIS A 108 29.41 0.70 11.81
N SER A 109 28.79 0.93 12.98
CA SER A 109 27.36 0.71 13.19
C SER A 109 26.60 1.95 12.70
N GLU A 110 25.87 1.81 11.59
CA GLU A 110 24.92 2.83 11.13
C GLU A 110 23.50 2.39 11.49
N GLY A 111 22.63 3.36 11.77
CA GLY A 111 21.20 3.10 11.87
C GLY A 111 20.65 2.56 10.55
N ILE A 112 19.69 1.64 10.64
CA ILE A 112 18.92 1.18 9.48
C ILE A 112 17.94 2.28 9.05
N ALA A 113 17.69 2.38 7.75
CA ALA A 113 16.76 3.34 7.15
C ALA A 113 15.30 2.85 7.15
N ILE A 114 15.07 1.65 7.67
CA ILE A 114 13.75 1.03 7.82
C ILE A 114 13.40 1.00 9.31
N ARG A 115 12.12 1.18 9.63
CA ARG A 115 11.58 0.96 10.98
C ARG A 115 11.19 -0.50 11.10
N LEU A 116 11.71 -1.18 12.12
CA LEU A 116 11.40 -2.57 12.46
C LEU A 116 10.72 -2.60 13.83
N ASP A 117 9.41 -2.42 13.82
CA ASP A 117 8.57 -2.33 15.02
C ASP A 117 7.10 -2.51 14.62
N PHE A 118 6.35 -3.27 15.43
CA PHE A 118 4.92 -3.51 15.24
C PHE A 118 4.05 -2.37 15.77
N ASP A 119 4.59 -1.43 16.54
CA ASP A 119 3.86 -0.25 17.01
C ASP A 119 3.57 0.76 15.87
N ILE A 120 2.67 1.69 16.10
CA ILE A 120 2.45 2.85 15.23
C ILE A 120 3.61 3.86 15.36
N PRO A 121 3.97 4.60 14.29
CA PRO A 121 5.11 5.51 14.33
C PRO A 121 4.83 6.71 15.23
N THR A 122 5.89 7.37 15.70
CA THR A 122 5.78 8.56 16.56
C THR A 122 4.89 9.64 15.95
N GLN A 123 4.97 9.83 14.63
CA GLN A 123 4.16 10.81 13.90
C GLN A 123 2.65 10.48 14.00
N GLU A 124 2.26 9.21 13.90
CA GLU A 124 0.87 8.80 14.08
C GLU A 124 0.41 8.97 15.54
N LYS A 125 1.27 8.71 16.52
CA LYS A 125 0.98 8.98 17.95
C LYS A 125 0.77 10.48 18.22
N GLU A 126 1.61 11.33 17.63
CA GLU A 126 1.48 12.78 17.72
C GLU A 126 0.20 13.29 17.03
N TYR A 127 -0.13 12.74 15.86
CA TYR A 127 -1.40 12.96 15.18
C TYR A 127 -2.58 12.62 16.09
N LEU A 128 -2.61 11.41 16.66
CA LEU A 128 -3.70 10.95 17.53
C LEU A 128 -3.88 11.86 18.74
N LYS A 129 -2.78 12.35 19.34
CA LYS A 129 -2.85 13.31 20.45
C LYS A 129 -3.56 14.60 20.02
N LYS A 130 -3.26 15.14 18.84
CA LYS A 130 -3.94 16.35 18.32
C LYS A 130 -5.39 16.06 17.94
N ARG A 131 -5.63 14.98 17.18
CA ARG A 131 -6.96 14.56 16.73
C ARG A 131 -7.89 14.27 17.89
N SER A 132 -7.39 13.72 19.00
CA SER A 132 -8.20 13.43 20.19
C SER A 132 -8.94 14.65 20.75
N VAL A 133 -8.39 15.86 20.59
CA VAL A 133 -9.03 17.11 21.01
C VAL A 133 -10.26 17.40 20.14
N VAL A 134 -10.13 17.24 18.81
CA VAL A 134 -11.23 17.43 17.86
C VAL A 134 -12.32 16.37 18.08
N VAL A 135 -11.90 15.11 18.25
CA VAL A 135 -12.83 14.00 18.52
C VAL A 135 -13.56 14.22 19.85
N ALA A 136 -12.88 14.68 20.90
CA ALA A 136 -13.50 14.96 22.19
C ALA A 136 -14.60 16.02 22.08
N GLN A 137 -14.34 17.09 21.31
CA GLN A 137 -15.31 18.14 21.07
C GLN A 137 -16.51 17.60 20.28
N ALA A 138 -16.27 16.89 19.17
CA ALA A 138 -17.34 16.33 18.35
C ALA A 138 -18.21 15.34 19.14
N LEU A 139 -17.59 14.48 19.97
CA LEU A 139 -18.34 13.55 20.82
C LEU A 139 -19.12 14.27 21.92
N GLN A 140 -18.59 15.37 22.48
CA GLN A 140 -19.32 16.17 23.46
C GLN A 140 -20.62 16.72 22.86
N ASP A 141 -20.57 17.20 21.62
CA ASP A 141 -21.73 17.79 20.93
C ASP A 141 -22.85 16.74 20.68
N HIS A 142 -22.48 15.47 20.46
CA HIS A 142 -23.45 14.39 20.18
C HIS A 142 -23.89 13.57 21.40
N THR A 143 -23.04 13.49 22.42
CA THR A 143 -23.27 12.65 23.61
C THR A 143 -23.62 13.46 24.85
N SER A 144 -23.43 14.78 24.83
CA SER A 144 -23.49 15.68 26.00
C SER A 144 -22.51 15.31 27.12
N VAL A 145 -21.52 14.47 26.83
CA VAL A 145 -20.57 13.93 27.80
C VAL A 145 -19.15 14.24 27.32
N PHE A 146 -18.47 15.11 28.06
CA PHE A 146 -17.05 15.37 27.80
C PHE A 146 -16.19 14.23 28.34
N SER A 147 -15.17 13.84 27.55
CA SER A 147 -14.20 12.82 27.92
C SER A 147 -12.82 13.23 27.41
N VAL A 148 -11.81 13.19 28.28
CA VAL A 148 -10.42 13.40 27.84
C VAL A 148 -9.91 12.18 27.06
N GLN A 149 -10.39 10.99 27.40
CA GLN A 149 -10.12 9.76 26.68
C GLN A 149 -11.26 9.51 25.68
N VAL A 150 -10.93 9.40 24.39
CA VAL A 150 -11.89 9.32 23.28
C VAL A 150 -11.68 8.07 22.44
N PRO A 151 -12.76 7.41 21.98
CA PRO A 151 -12.63 6.15 21.25
C PRO A 151 -12.01 6.38 19.88
N ALA A 152 -11.19 5.44 19.44
CA ALA A 152 -10.67 5.47 18.08
C ALA A 152 -11.78 5.01 17.11
N ILE A 153 -12.20 5.89 16.22
CA ILE A 153 -13.28 5.65 15.26
C ILE A 153 -12.70 5.61 13.85
N ALA A 154 -13.01 4.55 13.10
CA ALA A 154 -12.56 4.40 11.72
C ALA A 154 -13.74 4.38 10.74
N VAL A 155 -13.57 5.07 9.61
CA VAL A 155 -14.41 4.88 8.42
C VAL A 155 -13.64 4.03 7.43
N VAL A 156 -14.23 2.93 7.00
CA VAL A 156 -13.62 1.98 6.04
C VAL A 156 -14.51 1.89 4.81
N ALA A 157 -13.93 2.01 3.61
CA ALA A 157 -14.67 2.06 2.36
C ALA A 157 -14.19 1.00 1.37
N SER A 158 -15.14 0.36 0.67
CA SER A 158 -14.86 -0.76 -0.26
C SER A 158 -14.46 -0.28 -1.65
N GLY A 159 -13.79 -1.12 -2.42
CA GLY A 159 -13.59 -0.90 -3.84
C GLY A 159 -14.85 -1.07 -4.69
N GLY A 160 -14.79 -0.54 -5.92
CA GLY A 160 -15.92 -0.58 -6.86
C GLY A 160 -15.80 0.42 -8.01
N GLY A 161 -14.59 0.86 -8.35
CA GLY A 161 -14.35 1.87 -9.38
C GLY A 161 -15.08 3.19 -9.10
N SER A 162 -15.62 3.81 -10.15
CA SER A 162 -16.35 5.08 -10.09
C SER A 162 -17.50 5.06 -9.08
N ARG A 163 -18.21 3.94 -8.95
CA ARG A 163 -19.31 3.78 -7.98
C ARG A 163 -18.81 3.96 -6.55
N ALA A 164 -17.68 3.34 -6.22
CA ALA A 164 -17.08 3.47 -4.91
C ALA A 164 -16.56 4.89 -4.65
N MET A 165 -15.95 5.52 -5.65
CA MET A 165 -15.51 6.92 -5.54
C MET A 165 -16.69 7.85 -5.22
N THR A 166 -17.72 7.85 -6.08
CA THR A 166 -18.90 8.71 -5.94
C THR A 166 -19.65 8.42 -4.64
N GLY A 167 -19.87 7.14 -4.32
CA GLY A 167 -20.53 6.74 -3.08
C GLY A 167 -19.74 7.13 -1.82
N THR A 168 -18.40 7.08 -1.86
CA THR A 168 -17.54 7.51 -0.74
C THR A 168 -17.70 9.00 -0.49
N LEU A 169 -17.71 9.81 -1.56
CA LEU A 169 -17.90 11.26 -1.44
C LEU A 169 -19.26 11.60 -0.81
N GLY A 170 -20.35 10.99 -1.27
CA GLY A 170 -21.69 11.21 -0.70
C GLY A 170 -21.81 10.72 0.74
N SER A 171 -21.25 9.55 1.06
CA SER A 171 -21.28 9.03 2.44
C SER A 171 -20.48 9.91 3.41
N LEU A 172 -19.31 10.40 3.00
CA LEU A 172 -18.53 11.35 3.80
C LEU A 172 -19.26 12.69 3.96
N ARG A 173 -19.97 13.17 2.92
CA ARG A 173 -20.87 14.34 3.00
C ARG A 173 -21.94 14.15 4.05
N GLY A 174 -22.64 13.02 4.02
CA GLY A 174 -23.62 12.69 5.04
C GLY A 174 -23.03 12.66 6.46
N LEU A 175 -21.82 12.09 6.65
CA LEU A 175 -21.15 12.05 7.95
C LEU A 175 -20.76 13.45 8.43
N LYS A 176 -20.35 14.33 7.51
CA LYS A 176 -20.06 15.73 7.80
C LYS A 176 -21.32 16.50 8.20
N ASP A 177 -22.40 16.35 7.44
CA ASP A 177 -23.68 17.05 7.66
C ASP A 177 -24.30 16.71 9.01
N ILE A 178 -24.12 15.48 9.50
CA ILE A 178 -24.55 15.08 10.84
C ILE A 178 -23.52 15.40 11.94
N GLY A 179 -22.37 15.99 11.60
CA GLY A 179 -21.29 16.37 12.53
C GLY A 179 -20.46 15.20 13.07
N VAL A 180 -20.53 14.01 12.45
CA VAL A 180 -19.81 12.81 12.92
C VAL A 180 -18.40 12.71 12.34
N LEU A 181 -18.13 13.35 11.19
CA LEU A 181 -16.82 13.28 10.53
C LEU A 181 -15.67 13.75 11.44
N ASP A 182 -15.91 14.74 12.30
CA ASP A 182 -14.93 15.23 13.28
C ASP A 182 -14.61 14.23 14.40
N ALA A 183 -15.51 13.27 14.66
CA ALA A 183 -15.26 12.18 15.59
C ALA A 183 -14.42 11.04 14.96
N VAL A 184 -14.23 11.03 13.64
CA VAL A 184 -13.46 9.98 12.94
C VAL A 184 -11.97 10.21 13.11
N SER A 185 -11.22 9.18 13.51
CA SER A 185 -9.76 9.19 13.64
C SER A 185 -9.06 8.70 12.37
N TYR A 186 -9.65 7.72 11.67
CA TYR A 186 -9.05 7.08 10.51
C TYR A 186 -10.03 6.98 9.34
N ILE A 187 -9.57 7.22 8.12
CA ILE A 187 -10.29 6.86 6.89
C ILE A 187 -9.40 5.92 6.08
N THR A 188 -9.96 4.80 5.67
CA THR A 188 -9.28 3.85 4.79
C THR A 188 -10.17 3.38 3.66
N GLY A 189 -9.58 3.19 2.49
CA GLY A 189 -10.31 2.87 1.27
C GLY A 189 -9.57 1.83 0.45
N VAL A 190 -10.36 1.05 -0.28
CA VAL A 190 -9.88 0.09 -1.27
C VAL A 190 -10.27 0.58 -2.66
N SER A 191 -9.39 0.41 -3.66
CA SER A 191 -9.70 0.67 -5.07
C SER A 191 -10.37 2.04 -5.30
N GLY A 192 -11.52 2.12 -5.96
CA GLY A 192 -12.24 3.37 -6.23
C GLY A 192 -12.41 4.34 -5.04
N SER A 193 -12.56 3.86 -3.80
CA SER A 193 -12.60 4.74 -2.63
C SER A 193 -11.29 5.49 -2.39
N THR A 194 -10.15 4.94 -2.80
CA THR A 194 -8.86 5.64 -2.74
C THR A 194 -8.82 6.86 -3.66
N TRP A 195 -9.64 6.90 -4.72
CA TRP A 195 -9.73 8.05 -5.62
C TRP A 195 -10.48 9.21 -4.96
N ALA A 196 -11.55 8.90 -4.20
CA ALA A 196 -12.25 9.90 -3.40
C ALA A 196 -11.34 10.47 -2.31
N MET A 197 -10.62 9.58 -1.60
CA MET A 197 -9.65 10.00 -0.60
C MET A 197 -8.55 10.87 -1.22
N SER A 198 -7.89 10.42 -2.29
CA SER A 198 -6.82 11.23 -2.89
C SER A 198 -7.29 12.58 -3.40
N ALA A 199 -8.53 12.69 -3.89
CA ALA A 199 -9.13 13.95 -4.27
C ALA A 199 -9.31 14.90 -3.08
N LEU A 200 -9.88 14.42 -1.96
CA LEU A 200 -10.16 15.21 -0.77
C LEU A 200 -8.88 15.69 -0.08
N TYR A 201 -7.90 14.80 0.10
CA TYR A 201 -6.67 15.10 0.83
C TYR A 201 -5.67 15.97 0.06
N GLN A 202 -6.06 16.48 -1.12
CA GLN A 202 -5.37 17.62 -1.71
C GLN A 202 -5.62 18.88 -0.89
N GLU A 203 -6.79 19.07 -0.30
CA GLU A 203 -7.07 20.26 0.49
C GLU A 203 -6.75 20.04 1.98
N ALA A 204 -5.99 20.95 2.58
CA ALA A 204 -5.50 20.80 3.94
C ALA A 204 -6.62 20.78 4.99
N ASN A 205 -7.77 21.39 4.70
CA ASN A 205 -8.91 21.55 5.60
C ASN A 205 -10.20 20.94 5.04
N TRP A 206 -10.10 19.95 4.15
CA TRP A 206 -11.25 19.44 3.40
C TRP A 206 -12.45 18.99 4.25
N SER A 207 -12.23 18.47 5.46
CA SER A 207 -13.34 18.05 6.33
C SER A 207 -14.03 19.22 7.05
N GLN A 208 -13.32 20.34 7.18
CA GLN A 208 -13.80 21.57 7.83
C GLN A 208 -14.48 22.51 6.82
N GLU A 209 -14.04 22.47 5.56
CA GLU A 209 -14.59 23.26 4.45
C GLU A 209 -15.68 22.50 3.70
N ASP A 210 -16.48 23.20 2.90
CA ASP A 210 -17.54 22.61 2.09
C ASP A 210 -17.01 21.60 1.05
N MET A 211 -17.52 20.37 1.11
CA MET A 211 -17.11 19.29 0.21
C MET A 211 -17.83 19.36 -1.15
N ASP A 212 -18.87 20.17 -1.28
CA ASP A 212 -19.63 20.30 -2.54
C ASP A 212 -18.74 20.84 -3.67
N SER A 213 -17.70 21.60 -3.35
CA SER A 213 -16.68 22.05 -4.29
C SER A 213 -15.94 20.87 -4.96
N VAL A 214 -15.41 19.94 -4.15
CA VAL A 214 -14.72 18.74 -4.62
C VAL A 214 -15.70 17.81 -5.34
N ILE A 215 -16.90 17.62 -4.79
CA ILE A 215 -17.95 16.78 -5.40
C ILE A 215 -18.30 17.28 -6.80
N SER A 216 -18.47 18.60 -6.96
CA SER A 216 -18.79 19.24 -8.24
C SER A 216 -17.64 19.15 -9.23
N GLU A 217 -16.40 19.36 -8.80
CA GLU A 217 -15.23 19.21 -9.66
C GLU A 217 -15.10 17.77 -10.19
N LYS A 218 -15.36 16.78 -9.32
CA LYS A 218 -15.31 15.37 -9.72
C LYS A 218 -16.50 14.99 -10.61
N LYS A 219 -17.68 15.57 -10.42
CA LYS A 219 -18.80 15.45 -11.37
C LYS A 219 -18.34 15.81 -12.78
N GLU A 220 -17.69 16.96 -12.95
CA GLU A 220 -17.17 17.42 -14.25
C GLU A 220 -16.17 16.44 -14.89
N GLN A 221 -15.36 15.75 -14.10
CA GLN A 221 -14.43 14.75 -14.65
C GLN A 221 -15.11 13.41 -14.95
N MET A 222 -16.02 12.97 -14.09
CA MET A 222 -16.71 11.68 -14.20
C MET A 222 -17.75 11.64 -15.33
N THR A 223 -18.18 12.79 -15.84
CA THR A 223 -19.13 12.89 -16.96
C THR A 223 -18.44 12.99 -18.32
N LYS A 224 -17.11 13.15 -18.35
CA LYS A 224 -16.34 13.16 -19.59
C LYS A 224 -16.22 11.75 -20.17
N SER A 225 -16.25 11.68 -21.50
CA SER A 225 -15.98 10.43 -22.21
C SER A 225 -14.58 9.93 -21.88
N MET A 226 -14.45 8.64 -21.55
CA MET A 226 -13.16 7.98 -21.31
C MET A 226 -12.19 8.12 -22.49
N LEU A 227 -12.68 8.18 -23.74
CA LEU A 227 -11.83 8.36 -24.92
C LEU A 227 -11.09 9.71 -24.90
N SER A 228 -11.66 10.72 -24.24
CA SER A 228 -10.99 12.02 -24.08
C SER A 228 -9.76 11.97 -23.17
N LEU A 229 -9.55 10.88 -22.42
CA LEU A 229 -8.34 10.64 -21.62
C LEU A 229 -7.15 10.19 -22.47
N PHE A 230 -7.38 9.88 -23.75
CA PHE A 230 -6.39 9.35 -24.69
C PHE A 230 -6.23 10.25 -25.92
N SER A 231 -6.41 11.57 -25.78
CA SER A 231 -6.07 12.51 -26.86
C SER A 231 -4.57 12.42 -27.21
N PRO A 232 -4.15 12.79 -28.43
CA PRO A 232 -2.75 12.76 -28.84
C PRO A 232 -1.82 13.50 -27.87
N GLU A 233 -2.25 14.65 -27.33
CA GLU A 233 -1.50 15.46 -26.37
C GLU A 233 -1.32 14.71 -25.04
N LYS A 234 -2.38 14.07 -24.54
CA LYS A 234 -2.32 13.28 -23.30
C LYS A 234 -1.45 12.03 -23.46
N LEU A 235 -1.58 11.32 -24.59
CA LEU A 235 -0.72 10.17 -24.89
C LEU A 235 0.75 10.56 -24.99
N GLN A 236 1.04 11.75 -25.54
CA GLN A 236 2.40 12.29 -25.56
C GLN A 236 2.92 12.60 -24.15
N TYR A 237 2.12 13.29 -23.33
CA TYR A 237 2.43 13.53 -21.93
C TYR A 237 2.71 12.23 -21.17
N TYR A 238 1.86 11.21 -21.32
CA TYR A 238 2.07 9.94 -20.63
C TYR A 238 3.37 9.25 -21.05
N ARG A 239 3.75 9.34 -22.33
CA ARG A 239 5.02 8.78 -22.81
C ARG A 239 6.22 9.48 -22.17
N GLU A 240 6.17 10.80 -22.03
CA GLU A 240 7.23 11.60 -21.42
C GLU A 240 7.40 11.27 -19.93
N GLU A 241 6.30 11.24 -19.18
CA GLU A 241 6.30 10.89 -17.75
C GLU A 241 6.83 9.47 -17.49
N ILE A 242 6.44 8.52 -18.34
CA ILE A 242 6.92 7.13 -18.24
C ILE A 242 8.42 7.04 -18.56
N ALA A 243 8.90 7.78 -19.56
CA ALA A 243 10.32 7.82 -19.91
C ALA A 243 11.15 8.44 -18.78
N GLU A 244 10.66 9.52 -18.15
CA GLU A 244 11.33 10.14 -16.99
C GLU A 244 11.39 9.16 -15.81
N LYS A 245 10.28 8.48 -15.51
CA LYS A 245 10.22 7.46 -14.45
C LYS A 245 11.26 6.35 -14.68
N GLU A 246 11.39 5.87 -15.91
CA GLU A 246 12.38 4.85 -16.29
C GLU A 246 13.82 5.40 -16.17
N GLN A 247 14.07 6.63 -16.61
CA GLN A 247 15.37 7.31 -16.47
C GLN A 247 15.80 7.47 -15.01
N ASN A 248 14.86 7.73 -14.10
CA ASN A 248 15.09 7.79 -12.67
C ASN A 248 15.49 6.42 -12.07
N GLY A 249 15.24 5.31 -12.79
CA GLY A 249 15.64 3.96 -12.43
C GLY A 249 14.53 3.11 -11.80
N TYR A 250 13.28 3.54 -11.98
CA TYR A 250 12.09 2.75 -11.63
C TYR A 250 11.81 1.69 -12.69
N SER A 251 11.25 0.56 -12.25
CA SER A 251 10.55 -0.34 -13.16
C SER A 251 9.23 0.30 -13.58
N VAL A 252 8.82 0.08 -14.83
CA VAL A 252 7.58 0.62 -15.40
C VAL A 252 6.69 -0.53 -15.87
N SER A 253 5.43 -0.47 -15.49
CA SER A 253 4.39 -1.45 -15.80
C SER A 253 3.16 -0.81 -16.47
N LEU A 254 2.21 -1.64 -16.90
CA LEU A 254 0.90 -1.16 -17.38
C LEU A 254 0.18 -0.32 -16.32
N ILE A 255 0.33 -0.69 -15.04
CA ILE A 255 -0.26 0.01 -13.90
C ILE A 255 0.26 1.46 -13.78
N ASP A 256 1.53 1.72 -14.08
CA ASP A 256 2.05 3.08 -13.99
C ASP A 256 1.40 4.00 -15.02
N MET A 257 1.08 3.48 -16.19
CA MET A 257 0.33 4.19 -17.22
C MET A 257 -1.12 4.44 -16.79
N LEU A 258 -1.76 3.48 -16.11
CA LEU A 258 -3.09 3.69 -15.54
C LEU A 258 -3.09 4.77 -14.46
N GLY A 259 -2.02 4.83 -13.66
CA GLY A 259 -1.83 5.92 -12.70
C GLY A 259 -1.92 7.29 -13.36
N LEU A 260 -1.26 7.49 -14.51
CA LEU A 260 -1.31 8.74 -15.26
C LEU A 260 -2.68 9.06 -15.88
N VAL A 261 -3.47 8.03 -16.21
CA VAL A 261 -4.87 8.22 -16.61
C VAL A 261 -5.69 8.72 -15.42
N PHE A 262 -5.49 8.17 -14.22
CA PHE A 262 -6.15 8.65 -13.00
C PHE A 262 -5.68 10.04 -12.55
N GLU A 263 -4.46 10.44 -12.90
CA GLU A 263 -3.97 11.81 -12.69
C GLU A 263 -4.87 12.86 -13.38
N GLN A 264 -5.56 12.48 -14.46
CA GLN A 264 -6.53 13.35 -15.13
C GLN A 264 -7.77 13.64 -14.27
N LEU A 265 -7.97 12.90 -13.17
CA LEU A 265 -8.89 13.29 -12.10
C LEU A 265 -8.35 14.44 -11.23
N LYS A 266 -7.31 15.16 -11.70
CA LYS A 266 -6.65 16.29 -11.04
C LYS A 266 -6.11 15.92 -9.66
N VAL A 267 -5.38 14.81 -9.58
CA VAL A 267 -4.63 14.41 -8.39
C VAL A 267 -3.17 14.36 -8.80
N THR A 268 -2.34 15.29 -8.32
CA THR A 268 -0.93 15.40 -8.78
C THR A 268 0.10 15.34 -7.65
N SER A 269 -0.36 15.37 -6.41
CA SER A 269 0.48 15.41 -5.21
C SER A 269 1.19 14.10 -4.90
N THR A 270 2.17 14.16 -3.99
CA THR A 270 2.77 12.98 -3.36
C THR A 270 2.07 12.63 -2.05
N LEU A 271 2.36 11.44 -1.51
CA LEU A 271 1.70 10.98 -0.29
C LEU A 271 2.24 11.72 0.95
N SER A 272 3.52 12.08 0.96
CA SER A 272 4.11 12.92 2.01
C SER A 272 3.49 14.33 2.06
N GLU A 273 3.11 14.90 0.91
CA GLU A 273 2.43 16.21 0.87
C GLU A 273 1.08 16.21 1.59
N GLN A 274 0.40 15.06 1.70
CA GLN A 274 -0.84 14.93 2.46
C GLN A 274 -0.65 15.08 3.97
N GLN A 275 0.60 15.09 4.49
CA GLN A 275 0.85 15.44 5.89
C GLN A 275 0.24 16.80 6.23
N ARG A 276 0.21 17.75 5.28
CA ARG A 276 -0.43 19.07 5.48
C ARG A 276 -1.91 18.98 5.91
N ALA A 277 -2.61 17.92 5.49
CA ALA A 277 -4.01 17.71 5.80
C ALA A 277 -4.23 17.01 7.14
N VAL A 278 -3.18 16.53 7.82
CA VAL A 278 -3.33 15.80 9.08
C VAL A 278 -2.44 16.32 10.21
N ASN A 279 -1.45 17.17 9.91
CA ASN A 279 -0.47 17.63 10.88
C ASN A 279 -1.07 18.31 12.11
N ASP A 280 -2.27 18.89 12.03
CA ASP A 280 -2.95 19.54 13.16
C ASP A 280 -4.12 18.70 13.72
N GLY A 281 -4.30 17.47 13.24
CA GLY A 281 -5.44 16.63 13.61
C GLY A 281 -6.77 17.11 13.02
N GLN A 282 -6.75 18.00 12.02
CA GLN A 282 -7.92 18.65 11.46
C GLN A 282 -8.77 17.72 10.58
N ASN A 283 -8.14 16.72 9.94
CA ASN A 283 -8.85 15.66 9.21
C ASN A 283 -8.54 14.29 9.83
N PRO A 284 -9.37 13.26 9.57
CA PRO A 284 -9.00 11.87 9.83
C PRO A 284 -7.68 11.49 9.13
N LEU A 285 -6.94 10.49 9.63
CA LEU A 285 -5.72 10.03 8.97
C LEU A 285 -6.10 9.15 7.77
N PRO A 286 -5.62 9.45 6.54
CA PRO A 286 -5.86 8.61 5.39
C PRO A 286 -4.91 7.40 5.41
N ILE A 287 -5.47 6.20 5.27
CA ILE A 287 -4.71 4.96 5.11
C ILE A 287 -5.14 4.30 3.80
N TYR A 288 -4.26 4.35 2.81
CA TYR A 288 -4.43 3.62 1.56
C TYR A 288 -3.86 2.21 1.71
N THR A 289 -4.32 1.28 0.88
CA THR A 289 -3.88 -0.12 1.01
C THR A 289 -3.81 -0.88 -0.32
N ALA A 290 -2.79 -1.72 -0.43
CA ALA A 290 -2.58 -2.70 -1.48
C ALA A 290 -2.20 -4.05 -0.85
N VAL A 291 -2.15 -5.11 -1.65
CA VAL A 291 -1.65 -6.41 -1.20
C VAL A 291 -0.45 -6.83 -2.03
N ASN A 292 0.61 -7.28 -1.36
CA ASN A 292 1.75 -7.93 -2.00
C ASN A 292 1.38 -9.41 -2.25
N MET A 293 1.45 -9.81 -3.52
CA MET A 293 1.17 -11.19 -3.93
C MET A 293 2.46 -11.99 -4.06
N LYS A 294 2.49 -13.16 -3.42
CA LYS A 294 3.56 -14.15 -3.55
C LYS A 294 3.23 -15.15 -4.66
N ASP A 295 4.26 -15.61 -5.38
CA ASP A 295 4.07 -16.52 -6.52
C ASP A 295 3.83 -17.92 -5.99
N MET A 296 2.82 -18.58 -6.57
CA MET A 296 2.43 -19.91 -6.18
C MET A 296 3.55 -20.92 -6.47
N ALA A 297 4.24 -21.41 -5.45
CA ALA A 297 4.74 -22.77 -5.51
C ALA A 297 3.51 -23.71 -5.50
N LYS A 298 3.47 -24.71 -6.39
CA LYS A 298 2.32 -25.63 -6.51
C LYS A 298 1.99 -26.25 -5.14
N GLY A 299 0.79 -25.98 -4.59
CA GLY A 299 0.25 -26.65 -3.40
C GLY A 299 0.06 -25.79 -2.15
N PHE A 300 0.47 -24.52 -2.14
CA PHE A 300 0.30 -23.62 -0.97
C PHE A 300 -0.93 -22.72 -1.10
N GLN A 301 -1.55 -22.40 0.04
CA GLN A 301 -2.58 -21.36 0.08
C GLN A 301 -1.91 -19.98 -0.12
N SER A 302 -2.42 -19.20 -1.07
CA SER A 302 -2.02 -17.79 -1.23
C SER A 302 -2.54 -16.99 -0.06
N GLU A 303 -1.67 -16.19 0.55
CA GLU A 303 -2.05 -15.14 1.48
C GLU A 303 -1.65 -13.79 0.91
N ALA A 304 -2.54 -12.83 1.06
CA ALA A 304 -2.32 -11.45 0.69
C ALA A 304 -1.58 -10.76 1.84
N GLU A 305 -0.36 -10.28 1.58
CA GLU A 305 0.38 -9.49 2.57
C GLU A 305 -0.01 -8.03 2.44
N TRP A 306 -0.72 -7.51 3.43
CA TRP A 306 -1.26 -6.15 3.40
C TRP A 306 -0.14 -5.11 3.51
N CYS A 307 -0.10 -4.21 2.52
CA CYS A 307 0.79 -3.07 2.46
C CYS A 307 -0.04 -1.81 2.72
N GLU A 308 0.23 -1.12 3.82
CA GLU A 308 -0.45 0.13 4.17
C GLU A 308 0.39 1.34 3.78
N PHE A 309 -0.29 2.41 3.37
CA PHE A 309 0.32 3.66 2.95
C PHE A 309 -0.34 4.80 3.70
N THR A 310 0.46 5.52 4.47
CA THR A 310 0.05 6.73 5.20
C THR A 310 0.90 7.91 4.76
N PRO A 311 0.51 9.15 5.08
CA PRO A 311 1.37 10.31 4.83
C PRO A 311 2.75 10.23 5.54
N TYR A 312 2.88 9.39 6.57
CA TYR A 312 4.10 9.28 7.39
C TYR A 312 5.01 8.12 6.99
N GLU A 313 4.44 6.94 6.78
CA GLU A 313 5.17 5.74 6.41
C GLU A 313 4.36 4.78 5.53
N VAL A 314 5.09 3.91 4.85
CA VAL A 314 4.58 2.80 4.05
C VAL A 314 5.20 1.50 4.56
N GLY A 315 4.41 0.44 4.73
CA GLY A 315 4.96 -0.81 5.20
C GLY A 315 4.02 -2.00 5.18
N ILE A 316 4.56 -3.15 5.57
CA ILE A 316 3.83 -4.42 5.66
C ILE A 316 3.82 -4.83 7.13
N GLN A 317 2.67 -4.62 7.77
CA GLN A 317 2.48 -4.85 9.20
C GLN A 317 2.85 -6.27 9.63
N LYS A 318 2.61 -7.27 8.76
CA LYS A 318 2.98 -8.67 9.00
C LYS A 318 4.42 -8.84 9.47
N TYR A 319 5.34 -8.03 8.93
CA TYR A 319 6.77 -8.08 9.24
C TYR A 319 7.21 -7.00 10.23
N GLY A 320 6.29 -6.14 10.71
CA GLY A 320 6.64 -4.95 11.49
C GLY A 320 7.61 -4.03 10.75
N ALA A 321 7.60 -4.01 9.41
CA ALA A 321 8.62 -3.37 8.60
C ALA A 321 8.04 -2.20 7.80
N PHE A 322 8.60 -1.02 8.02
CA PHE A 322 8.12 0.25 7.47
C PHE A 322 9.26 1.13 6.95
N VAL A 323 8.96 2.00 6.00
CA VAL A 323 9.82 3.07 5.51
C VAL A 323 9.08 4.38 5.52
N GLN A 324 9.81 5.49 5.68
CA GLN A 324 9.26 6.81 5.41
C GLN A 324 8.63 6.85 4.01
N THR A 325 7.51 7.53 3.87
CA THR A 325 6.71 7.55 2.64
C THR A 325 7.52 7.99 1.41
N GLU A 326 8.37 9.00 1.57
CA GLU A 326 9.26 9.54 0.54
C GLU A 326 10.33 8.55 0.08
N ALA A 327 10.63 7.56 0.93
CA ALA A 327 11.62 6.53 0.67
C ALA A 327 11.02 5.31 -0.06
N PHE A 328 9.70 5.17 -0.07
CA PHE A 328 9.02 4.06 -0.71
C PHE A 328 9.30 4.02 -2.22
N GLY A 329 9.64 2.84 -2.73
CA GLY A 329 10.10 2.65 -4.11
C GLY A 329 11.61 2.85 -4.31
N SER A 330 12.36 3.33 -3.32
CA SER A 330 13.83 3.33 -3.37
C SER A 330 14.43 1.92 -3.26
N GLN A 331 15.71 1.77 -3.59
CA GLN A 331 16.40 0.48 -3.48
C GLN A 331 16.98 0.31 -2.08
N PHE A 332 16.73 -0.85 -1.46
CA PHE A 332 17.25 -1.21 -0.15
C PHE A 332 18.00 -2.54 -0.17
N PHE A 333 18.91 -2.70 0.80
CA PHE A 333 19.52 -3.97 1.13
C PHE A 333 19.91 -3.98 2.62
N LEU A 334 19.50 -5.03 3.35
CA LEU A 334 19.72 -5.16 4.79
C LEU A 334 19.26 -3.92 5.58
N GLY A 335 18.12 -3.35 5.18
CA GLY A 335 17.55 -2.16 5.84
C GLY A 335 18.25 -0.84 5.55
N HIS A 336 19.22 -0.78 4.63
CA HIS A 336 19.90 0.47 4.25
C HIS A 336 19.64 0.83 2.78
N PHE A 337 19.59 2.13 2.47
CA PHE A 337 19.48 2.62 1.09
C PHE A 337 20.64 2.16 0.22
N VAL A 338 20.36 1.41 -0.85
CA VAL A 338 21.32 1.19 -1.94
C VAL A 338 21.30 2.39 -2.88
N LYS A 339 20.11 2.86 -3.24
CA LYS A 339 19.87 4.06 -4.06
C LYS A 339 18.55 4.68 -3.61
N LYS A 340 18.60 5.94 -3.16
CA LYS A 340 17.39 6.74 -2.92
C LYS A 340 16.85 7.24 -4.26
N LEU A 341 15.57 7.05 -4.50
CA LEU A 341 14.84 7.53 -5.67
C LEU A 341 13.89 8.68 -5.27
N PRO A 342 13.45 9.53 -6.22
CA PRO A 342 12.44 10.55 -5.95
C PRO A 342 11.11 9.93 -5.48
N GLU A 343 10.37 10.59 -4.59
CA GLU A 343 9.09 10.07 -4.11
C GLU A 343 8.12 9.74 -5.26
N VAL A 344 7.38 8.64 -5.12
CA VAL A 344 6.36 8.24 -6.09
C VAL A 344 5.10 9.08 -5.90
N ARG A 345 4.64 9.76 -6.96
CA ARG A 345 3.38 10.51 -6.95
C ARG A 345 2.17 9.60 -6.68
N ILE A 346 1.16 10.14 -6.00
CA ILE A 346 -0.08 9.43 -5.64
C ILE A 346 -0.74 8.73 -6.83
N PRO A 347 -0.82 9.29 -8.05
CA PRO A 347 -1.46 8.60 -9.16
C PRO A 347 -0.86 7.22 -9.46
N TYR A 348 0.46 7.06 -9.35
CA TYR A 348 1.11 5.76 -9.50
C TYR A 348 0.82 4.79 -8.35
N LEU A 349 0.54 5.30 -7.14
CA LEU A 349 0.10 4.49 -6.00
C LEU A 349 -1.36 4.07 -6.19
N ILE A 350 -2.23 4.99 -6.61
CA ILE A 350 -3.64 4.71 -6.94
C ILE A 350 -3.74 3.66 -8.04
N GLY A 351 -2.90 3.75 -9.07
CA GLY A 351 -2.84 2.73 -10.11
C GLY A 351 -2.56 1.34 -9.55
N LYS A 352 -1.79 1.23 -8.46
CA LYS A 352 -1.47 -0.04 -7.77
C LYS A 352 -2.59 -0.47 -6.81
N THR A 353 -3.27 0.47 -6.17
CA THR A 353 -4.43 0.19 -5.31
C THR A 353 -5.72 -0.08 -6.10
N THR A 354 -5.70 0.10 -7.42
CA THR A 354 -6.83 -0.12 -8.34
C THR A 354 -6.59 -1.36 -9.20
N SER A 355 -7.58 -2.24 -9.33
CA SER A 355 -7.43 -3.51 -10.04
C SER A 355 -7.14 -3.24 -11.51
N SER A 356 -5.88 -3.40 -11.89
CA SER A 356 -5.40 -3.26 -13.26
C SER A 356 -6.10 -4.22 -14.21
N VAL A 357 -6.57 -5.37 -13.72
CA VAL A 357 -7.27 -6.38 -14.53
C VAL A 357 -8.63 -5.90 -15.01
N LEU A 358 -9.37 -5.12 -14.21
CA LEU A 358 -10.65 -4.56 -14.63
C LEU A 358 -10.43 -3.52 -15.72
N LEU A 359 -9.58 -2.52 -15.48
CA LEU A 359 -9.35 -1.47 -16.48
C LEU A 359 -8.62 -2.00 -17.73
N LEU A 360 -7.69 -2.94 -17.59
CA LEU A 360 -7.02 -3.59 -18.72
C LEU A 360 -7.98 -4.46 -19.53
N ARG A 361 -8.91 -5.19 -18.89
CA ARG A 361 -10.00 -5.87 -19.61
C ARG A 361 -10.90 -4.87 -20.32
N PHE A 362 -11.13 -3.68 -19.75
CA PHE A 362 -11.86 -2.59 -20.43
C PHE A 362 -11.10 -1.98 -21.60
N ILE A 363 -9.79 -1.76 -21.48
CA ILE A 363 -8.94 -1.31 -22.59
C ILE A 363 -8.88 -2.38 -23.68
N VAL A 364 -8.81 -3.65 -23.32
CA VAL A 364 -8.89 -4.78 -24.26
C VAL A 364 -10.28 -4.88 -24.90
N LEU A 365 -11.36 -4.61 -24.17
CA LEU A 365 -12.73 -4.52 -24.72
C LEU A 365 -12.91 -3.32 -25.65
N LEU A 366 -12.28 -2.17 -25.36
CA LEU A 366 -12.23 -1.01 -26.27
C LEU A 366 -11.48 -1.33 -27.58
N THR A 367 -10.75 -2.45 -27.62
CA THR A 367 -10.01 -2.96 -28.78
C THR A 367 -10.64 -4.22 -29.41
N ASP A 368 -11.82 -4.62 -28.94
CA ASP A 368 -12.69 -5.73 -29.37
C ASP A 368 -11.99 -6.88 -30.14
N VAL A 369 -11.52 -7.89 -29.41
CA VAL A 369 -11.31 -9.23 -29.96
C VAL A 369 -12.21 -10.17 -29.18
N ASP A 370 -13.27 -10.61 -29.83
CA ASP A 370 -14.25 -11.54 -29.26
C ASP A 370 -13.56 -12.83 -28.78
N THR A 371 -13.90 -13.31 -27.58
CA THR A 371 -13.24 -14.47 -26.95
C THR A 371 -14.20 -15.59 -26.55
N GLU A 372 -15.47 -15.58 -27.01
CA GLU A 372 -16.34 -16.75 -26.86
C GLU A 372 -16.13 -17.78 -27.99
N PRO A 373 -15.68 -19.02 -27.69
CA PRO A 373 -15.65 -20.10 -28.66
C PRO A 373 -17.02 -20.76 -28.72
N SER A 374 -18.03 -20.08 -29.23
CA SER A 374 -19.30 -20.72 -29.58
C SER A 374 -19.78 -20.26 -30.95
N THR A 375 -19.52 -21.14 -31.93
CA THR A 375 -20.33 -21.34 -33.13
C THR A 375 -20.50 -20.11 -34.03
N LEU A 376 -19.45 -19.78 -34.80
CA LEU A 376 -19.46 -19.44 -36.24
C LEU A 376 -18.08 -18.85 -36.61
N ASP A 377 -17.49 -19.31 -37.72
CA ASP A 377 -16.16 -18.90 -38.25
C ASP A 377 -16.08 -17.45 -38.76
N THR A 378 -16.91 -16.54 -38.25
CA THR A 378 -16.99 -15.15 -38.70
C THR A 378 -16.49 -14.24 -37.60
N GLN A 379 -15.25 -13.75 -37.73
CA GLN A 379 -14.73 -12.67 -36.89
C GLN A 379 -15.39 -11.35 -37.30
N LEU A 380 -16.09 -10.70 -36.37
CA LEU A 380 -16.62 -9.36 -36.58
C LEU A 380 -15.46 -8.37 -36.50
N ILE A 381 -15.04 -7.81 -37.64
CA ILE A 381 -14.03 -6.75 -37.67
C ILE A 381 -14.77 -5.41 -37.59
N CYS A 382 -14.70 -4.75 -36.43
CA CYS A 382 -15.09 -3.36 -36.31
C CYS A 382 -13.93 -2.47 -36.80
N PRO A 383 -14.15 -1.43 -37.62
CA PRO A 383 -13.06 -0.59 -38.11
C PRO A 383 -12.35 0.10 -36.94
N THR A 384 -11.06 -0.23 -36.73
CA THR A 384 -10.19 0.42 -35.75
C THR A 384 -10.06 1.90 -36.09
N THR A 385 -10.42 2.77 -35.15
CA THR A 385 -10.07 4.19 -35.26
C THR A 385 -8.57 4.39 -34.98
N ASP A 386 -7.95 5.45 -35.49
CA ASP A 386 -6.54 5.77 -35.20
C ASP A 386 -6.25 5.86 -33.68
N ILE A 387 -7.24 6.32 -32.90
CA ILE A 387 -7.18 6.40 -31.44
C ILE A 387 -7.10 5.00 -30.82
N THR A 388 -7.91 4.05 -31.30
CA THR A 388 -7.89 2.66 -30.82
C THR A 388 -6.52 2.02 -31.06
N SER A 389 -5.92 2.22 -32.23
CA SER A 389 -4.55 1.72 -32.51
C SER A 389 -3.53 2.35 -31.57
N ALA A 390 -3.56 3.68 -31.40
CA ALA A 390 -2.63 4.41 -30.56
C ALA A 390 -2.73 4.00 -29.07
N VAL A 391 -3.95 3.79 -28.57
CA VAL A 391 -4.20 3.28 -27.21
C VAL A 391 -3.66 1.85 -27.07
N THR A 392 -3.94 0.98 -28.04
CA THR A 392 -3.45 -0.41 -27.97
C THR A 392 -1.93 -0.45 -27.99
N ASP A 393 -1.28 0.31 -28.86
CA ASP A 393 0.17 0.35 -28.98
C ASP A 393 0.84 0.95 -27.74
N PHE A 394 0.18 1.88 -27.06
CA PHE A 394 0.64 2.43 -25.78
C PHE A 394 0.68 1.36 -24.67
N PHE A 395 -0.26 0.41 -24.68
CA PHE A 395 -0.33 -0.68 -23.67
C PHE A 395 0.35 -1.99 -24.11
N LYS A 396 0.60 -2.22 -25.41
CA LYS A 396 1.30 -3.41 -25.90
C LYS A 396 2.76 -3.36 -25.43
N ASN A 397 3.27 -4.45 -24.84
CA ASN A 397 4.68 -4.72 -24.46
C ASN A 397 5.12 -4.44 -23.02
N ARG A 398 4.24 -4.22 -22.04
CA ARG A 398 4.65 -4.06 -20.63
C ARG A 398 4.03 -5.11 -19.69
N PRO A 399 4.72 -5.49 -18.60
CA PRO A 399 4.15 -6.41 -17.61
C PRO A 399 2.90 -5.80 -16.97
N ALA A 400 1.91 -6.66 -16.69
CA ALA A 400 0.62 -6.26 -16.13
C ALA A 400 0.65 -5.95 -14.63
N ILE A 401 1.66 -6.45 -13.92
CA ILE A 401 1.85 -6.26 -12.48
C ILE A 401 2.94 -5.22 -12.26
N ALA A 402 2.69 -4.29 -11.32
CA ALA A 402 3.67 -3.30 -10.93
C ALA A 402 4.64 -3.90 -9.92
N GLU A 403 5.92 -3.91 -10.27
CA GLU A 403 6.98 -4.29 -9.36
C GLU A 403 7.59 -3.06 -8.70
N MET A 404 7.75 -3.11 -7.38
CA MET A 404 8.47 -2.09 -6.62
C MET A 404 9.67 -2.70 -5.93
N TYR A 405 10.75 -1.95 -5.74
CA TYR A 405 11.89 -2.46 -4.99
C TYR A 405 11.47 -2.81 -3.56
N ASN A 406 11.84 -3.99 -3.11
CA ASN A 406 11.51 -4.46 -1.78
C ASN A 406 12.38 -3.78 -0.72
N PHE A 407 11.77 -2.97 0.13
CA PHE A 407 12.49 -2.28 1.21
C PHE A 407 13.00 -3.24 2.31
N MET A 408 12.44 -4.45 2.39
CA MET A 408 12.88 -5.52 3.30
C MET A 408 13.97 -6.43 2.70
N ARG A 409 14.43 -6.16 1.48
CA ARG A 409 15.33 -7.05 0.75
C ARG A 409 16.57 -7.39 1.58
N GLY A 410 16.78 -8.69 1.79
CA GLY A 410 17.93 -9.25 2.48
C GLY A 410 17.81 -9.29 4.00
N LEU A 411 16.73 -8.80 4.59
CA LEU A 411 16.49 -8.99 6.02
C LEU A 411 16.30 -10.47 6.36
N PHE A 412 16.61 -10.81 7.61
CA PHE A 412 16.47 -12.17 8.12
C PHE A 412 15.23 -12.28 9.01
N MET A 413 14.54 -13.42 8.92
CA MET A 413 13.49 -13.76 9.86
C MET A 413 14.11 -14.13 11.21
N HIS A 414 13.52 -13.64 12.30
CA HIS A 414 13.87 -14.08 13.64
C HIS A 414 13.52 -15.57 13.82
N MET A 415 14.23 -16.31 14.68
CA MET A 415 13.97 -17.75 14.90
C MET A 415 12.54 -18.04 15.34
N ASP A 416 11.98 -17.14 16.16
CA ASP A 416 10.64 -17.26 16.73
C ASP A 416 9.56 -16.45 15.99
N TYR A 417 9.81 -16.06 14.74
CA TYR A 417 8.84 -15.23 13.98
C TYR A 417 7.43 -15.87 13.92
N ASN A 418 7.37 -17.20 13.87
CA ASN A 418 6.16 -18.01 13.78
C ASN A 418 5.31 -18.00 15.07
N GLN A 419 5.81 -17.45 16.18
CA GLN A 419 5.06 -17.27 17.42
C GLN A 419 4.24 -15.98 17.42
N HIS A 420 4.52 -15.05 16.49
CA HIS A 420 3.80 -13.79 16.39
C HIS A 420 2.49 -13.99 15.63
N SER A 421 1.38 -13.42 16.12
CA SER A 421 0.02 -13.61 15.57
C SER A 421 -0.16 -13.12 14.14
N SER A 422 0.71 -12.24 13.67
CA SER A 422 0.76 -11.83 12.27
C SER A 422 1.13 -12.96 11.30
N PHE A 423 1.73 -14.06 11.78
CA PHE A 423 2.09 -15.21 10.98
C PHE A 423 1.18 -16.40 11.28
N VAL A 424 0.66 -17.03 10.24
CA VAL A 424 -0.22 -18.20 10.35
C VAL A 424 0.56 -19.50 10.10
N ALA A 425 1.79 -19.55 10.60
CA ALA A 425 2.74 -20.63 10.36
C ALA A 425 2.29 -21.99 10.95
N TRP A 426 1.35 -21.97 11.90
CA TRP A 426 0.73 -23.18 12.46
C TRP A 426 -0.10 -23.95 11.43
N LYS A 427 -0.50 -23.32 10.32
CA LYS A 427 -1.05 -24.01 9.15
C LYS A 427 0.11 -24.53 8.30
N GLU A 428 0.47 -25.80 8.41
CA GLU A 428 1.66 -26.39 7.76
C GLU A 428 1.70 -26.22 6.22
N THR A 429 0.53 -26.08 5.58
CA THR A 429 0.39 -25.83 4.13
C THR A 429 0.40 -24.35 3.76
N HIS A 430 0.68 -23.47 4.71
CA HIS A 430 0.72 -22.03 4.55
C HIS A 430 2.15 -21.55 4.30
N LEU A 431 2.30 -20.47 3.52
CA LEU A 431 3.60 -19.92 3.15
C LEU A 431 4.44 -19.51 4.39
N ASP A 432 3.77 -19.12 5.47
CA ASP A 432 4.40 -18.72 6.73
C ASP A 432 5.18 -19.81 7.43
N ALA A 433 4.96 -21.09 7.10
CA ALA A 433 5.77 -22.18 7.62
C ALA A 433 7.19 -22.21 7.00
N PHE A 434 7.46 -21.41 5.96
CA PHE A 434 8.69 -21.45 5.16
C PHE A 434 9.41 -20.09 5.15
N PRO A 435 10.27 -19.77 6.14
CA PRO A 435 10.84 -18.44 6.31
C PRO A 435 11.70 -17.97 5.12
N ASN A 436 12.34 -18.92 4.41
CA ASN A 436 13.16 -18.64 3.22
C ASN A 436 12.31 -18.31 1.97
N GLN A 437 10.99 -18.48 2.03
CA GLN A 437 10.05 -18.11 0.98
C GLN A 437 9.26 -16.85 1.33
N LEU A 438 9.55 -16.20 2.47
CA LEU A 438 8.90 -14.96 2.89
C LEU A 438 9.48 -13.74 2.16
N THR A 439 8.75 -12.64 2.20
CA THR A 439 9.01 -11.44 1.38
C THR A 439 10.38 -10.80 1.60
N PRO A 440 11.01 -10.83 2.79
CA PRO A 440 12.39 -10.35 2.94
C PRO A 440 13.42 -10.97 1.97
N SER A 441 13.17 -12.17 1.45
CA SER A 441 14.04 -12.84 0.49
C SER A 441 13.84 -12.39 -0.96
N ASP A 442 12.75 -11.69 -1.28
CA ASP A 442 12.45 -11.22 -2.63
C ASP A 442 13.17 -9.91 -2.96
N SER A 443 13.49 -9.70 -4.24
CA SER A 443 14.06 -8.43 -4.71
C SER A 443 13.02 -7.33 -4.89
N THR A 444 11.77 -7.69 -5.17
CA THR A 444 10.68 -6.78 -5.52
C THR A 444 9.39 -7.17 -4.81
N LEU A 445 8.53 -6.19 -4.58
CA LEU A 445 7.15 -6.34 -4.14
C LEU A 445 6.24 -6.29 -5.36
N ARG A 446 5.23 -7.16 -5.39
CA ARG A 446 4.20 -7.22 -6.44
C ARG A 446 2.88 -6.79 -5.86
N LEU A 447 2.68 -5.47 -5.88
CA LEU A 447 1.54 -4.82 -5.26
C LEU A 447 0.37 -4.80 -6.23
N ILE A 448 -0.78 -5.28 -5.77
CA ILE A 448 -2.05 -5.24 -6.48
C ILE A 448 -3.17 -4.68 -5.60
N ASP A 449 -4.31 -4.41 -6.21
CA ASP A 449 -5.52 -3.95 -5.52
C ASP A 449 -5.92 -4.93 -4.40
N SER A 450 -6.08 -4.38 -3.21
CA SER A 450 -6.50 -5.12 -2.00
C SER A 450 -7.89 -5.73 -2.14
N GLY A 451 -8.73 -5.24 -3.07
CA GLY A 451 -10.01 -5.83 -3.45
C GLY A 451 -9.90 -7.27 -3.97
N HIS A 452 -8.73 -7.71 -4.44
CA HIS A 452 -8.49 -9.11 -4.77
C HIS A 452 -8.45 -10.03 -3.54
N ALA A 453 -8.11 -9.49 -2.36
CA ALA A 453 -8.14 -10.20 -1.09
C ALA A 453 -9.49 -9.98 -0.39
N ILE A 454 -9.67 -8.78 0.16
CA ILE A 454 -10.85 -8.35 0.90
C ILE A 454 -11.24 -6.97 0.36
N ASN A 455 -12.41 -6.86 -0.26
CA ASN A 455 -12.87 -5.63 -0.89
C ASN A 455 -13.49 -4.64 0.12
N ILE A 456 -12.86 -4.45 1.27
CA ILE A 456 -13.19 -3.42 2.27
C ILE A 456 -11.91 -3.09 3.06
N GLY A 457 -11.66 -1.80 3.32
CA GLY A 457 -10.41 -1.32 3.94
C GLY A 457 -10.22 -1.67 5.42
N CYS A 458 -10.79 -2.76 5.94
CA CYS A 458 -10.78 -3.02 7.38
C CYS A 458 -9.38 -3.37 7.93
N VAL A 459 -8.57 -4.11 7.18
CA VAL A 459 -7.34 -4.72 7.71
C VAL A 459 -6.36 -3.68 8.28
N PRO A 460 -6.04 -2.57 7.60
CA PRO A 460 -5.11 -1.58 8.16
C PRO A 460 -5.58 -1.00 9.51
N VAL A 461 -6.88 -0.73 9.69
CA VAL A 461 -7.40 -0.14 10.93
C VAL A 461 -7.61 -1.16 12.05
N LEU A 462 -7.66 -2.45 11.73
CA LEU A 462 -7.84 -3.54 12.68
C LEU A 462 -6.54 -4.01 13.35
N ARG A 463 -5.40 -3.38 13.04
CA ARG A 463 -4.17 -3.65 13.77
C ARG A 463 -4.33 -3.34 15.27
N PRO A 464 -3.83 -4.20 16.18
CA PRO A 464 -4.00 -3.99 17.61
C PRO A 464 -3.48 -2.64 18.11
N GLU A 465 -2.44 -2.10 17.48
CA GLU A 465 -1.77 -0.87 17.92
C GLU A 465 -2.56 0.41 17.59
N ARG A 466 -3.64 0.31 16.81
CA ARG A 466 -4.60 1.41 16.58
C ARG A 466 -5.82 1.37 17.51
N ASP A 467 -6.03 0.24 18.22
CA ASP A 467 -7.11 0.03 19.21
C ASP A 467 -8.47 0.62 18.80
N VAL A 468 -8.92 0.35 17.57
CA VAL A 468 -10.16 0.91 17.03
C VAL A 468 -11.37 0.35 17.77
N ASP A 469 -12.21 1.24 18.29
CA ASP A 469 -13.42 0.90 19.06
C ASP A 469 -14.69 0.80 18.21
N LEU A 470 -14.73 1.55 17.11
CA LEU A 470 -15.90 1.69 16.24
C LEU A 470 -15.47 1.75 14.78
N ILE A 471 -16.10 0.93 13.94
CA ILE A 471 -15.91 0.92 12.49
C ILE A 471 -17.22 1.28 11.80
N ILE A 472 -17.21 2.36 11.01
CA ILE A 472 -18.25 2.70 10.05
C ILE A 472 -17.82 2.15 8.68
N SER A 473 -18.38 1.01 8.30
CA SER A 473 -18.11 0.29 7.07
C SER A 473 -19.05 0.72 5.95
N LEU A 474 -18.50 1.38 4.94
CA LEU A 474 -19.19 1.86 3.75
C LEU A 474 -18.92 0.90 2.58
N SER A 475 -19.92 0.11 2.20
CA SER A 475 -19.77 -0.94 1.19
C SER A 475 -20.54 -0.62 -0.10
N TYR A 476 -19.76 -0.41 -1.15
CA TYR A 476 -20.15 -0.25 -2.55
C TYR A 476 -19.95 -1.54 -3.37
N SER A 477 -19.76 -2.67 -2.69
CA SER A 477 -19.69 -4.01 -3.29
C SER A 477 -21.09 -4.50 -3.71
N TRP A 478 -21.15 -5.29 -4.77
CA TRP A 478 -22.35 -6.04 -5.16
C TRP A 478 -22.66 -7.22 -4.22
N GLU A 479 -21.66 -7.65 -3.45
CA GLU A 479 -21.77 -8.70 -2.42
C GLU A 479 -21.23 -8.16 -1.08
N PRO A 480 -21.95 -7.26 -0.39
CA PRO A 480 -21.47 -6.58 0.80
C PRO A 480 -21.14 -7.53 1.97
N GLU A 481 -21.95 -8.56 2.18
CA GLU A 481 -21.79 -9.55 3.25
C GLU A 481 -20.53 -10.43 3.07
N HIS A 482 -20.10 -10.64 1.83
CA HIS A 482 -18.92 -11.42 1.52
C HIS A 482 -17.66 -10.78 2.12
N ASN A 483 -17.59 -9.45 2.12
CA ASN A 483 -16.46 -8.68 2.63
C ASN A 483 -16.35 -8.77 4.16
N LEU A 484 -17.47 -8.68 4.87
CA LEU A 484 -17.48 -8.84 6.33
C LEU A 484 -17.09 -10.25 6.75
N ARG A 485 -17.61 -11.28 6.05
CA ARG A 485 -17.24 -12.68 6.31
C ARG A 485 -15.74 -12.93 6.11
N LYS A 486 -15.17 -12.42 5.03
CA LYS A 486 -13.72 -12.50 4.78
C LYS A 486 -12.91 -11.75 5.82
N THR A 487 -13.37 -10.56 6.24
CA THR A 487 -12.73 -9.78 7.30
C THR A 487 -12.73 -10.56 8.62
N ALA A 488 -13.86 -11.14 9.01
CA ALA A 488 -13.96 -11.95 10.23
C ALA A 488 -13.06 -13.20 10.19
N ALA A 489 -12.98 -13.88 9.03
CA ALA A 489 -12.09 -15.01 8.85
C ALA A 489 -10.60 -14.60 8.98
N TYR A 490 -10.21 -13.49 8.37
CA TYR A 490 -8.88 -12.91 8.51
C TYR A 490 -8.57 -12.59 9.98
N CYS A 491 -9.47 -11.90 10.68
CA CYS A 491 -9.28 -11.54 12.08
C CYS A 491 -9.11 -12.78 12.96
N LYS A 492 -9.92 -13.81 12.73
CA LYS A 492 -9.80 -15.09 13.45
C LYS A 492 -8.46 -15.78 13.23
N ASP A 493 -7.95 -15.76 11.99
CA ASP A 493 -6.67 -16.40 11.65
C ASP A 493 -5.45 -15.68 12.26
N HIS A 494 -5.59 -14.39 12.56
CA HIS A 494 -4.52 -13.51 13.09
C HIS A 494 -4.72 -13.10 14.55
N ASP A 495 -5.63 -13.74 15.28
CA ASP A 495 -5.96 -13.42 16.69
C ASP A 495 -6.32 -11.93 16.92
N ILE A 496 -7.04 -11.35 15.95
CA ILE A 496 -7.54 -9.97 16.00
C ILE A 496 -9.00 -9.98 16.50
N PRO A 497 -9.34 -9.20 17.55
CA PRO A 497 -10.71 -9.05 18.00
C PRO A 497 -11.62 -8.47 16.90
N PHE A 498 -12.72 -9.17 16.58
CA PHE A 498 -13.73 -8.71 15.63
C PHE A 498 -15.11 -9.27 16.03
N PRO A 499 -16.24 -8.61 15.71
CA PRO A 499 -17.55 -9.11 16.11
C PRO A 499 -17.82 -10.56 15.72
N ASN A 500 -18.14 -11.38 16.72
CA ASN A 500 -18.64 -12.73 16.50
C ASN A 500 -20.11 -12.69 16.07
N ALA A 501 -20.35 -12.57 14.75
CA ALA A 501 -21.68 -12.55 14.17
C ALA A 501 -21.81 -13.58 13.03
N ASP A 502 -23.03 -14.07 12.80
CA ASP A 502 -23.35 -14.86 11.62
C ASP A 502 -23.46 -13.96 10.38
N PHE A 503 -22.32 -13.57 9.82
CA PHE A 503 -22.31 -12.78 8.59
C PHE A 503 -22.91 -13.53 7.39
N ALA A 504 -23.03 -14.87 7.45
CA ALA A 504 -23.62 -15.65 6.37
C ALA A 504 -25.15 -15.56 6.36
N SER A 505 -25.79 -15.31 7.51
CA SER A 505 -27.24 -15.13 7.56
C SER A 505 -27.72 -13.78 7.02
N LEU A 506 -26.83 -12.79 6.82
CA LEU A 506 -27.17 -11.47 6.29
C LEU A 506 -27.88 -11.53 4.93
N GLN A 507 -27.54 -12.51 4.07
CA GLN A 507 -28.21 -12.70 2.79
C GLN A 507 -29.71 -13.01 2.91
N LYS A 508 -30.11 -13.56 4.06
CA LYS A 508 -31.50 -13.93 4.34
C LYS A 508 -32.27 -12.82 5.03
N GLU A 509 -31.57 -11.80 5.55
CA GLU A 509 -32.20 -10.66 6.19
C GLU A 509 -32.81 -9.69 5.16
N PRO A 510 -33.88 -8.97 5.54
CA PRO A 510 -34.39 -7.89 4.68
C PRO A 510 -33.33 -6.80 4.53
N GLN A 511 -33.18 -6.28 3.31
CA GLN A 511 -32.27 -5.18 3.03
C GLN A 511 -32.57 -3.96 3.90
N LYS A 512 -31.54 -3.50 4.62
CA LYS A 512 -31.53 -2.28 5.45
C LYS A 512 -30.37 -1.39 5.01
N GLU A 513 -30.51 -0.10 5.28
CA GLU A 513 -29.46 0.91 5.03
C GLU A 513 -28.29 0.77 6.00
N VAL A 514 -28.51 0.21 7.20
CA VAL A 514 -27.46 -0.06 8.18
C VAL A 514 -27.71 -1.37 8.93
N TYR A 515 -26.62 -2.11 9.18
CA TYR A 515 -26.56 -3.25 10.09
C TYR A 515 -25.52 -2.97 11.19
N ILE A 516 -25.79 -3.37 12.43
CA ILE A 516 -24.89 -3.13 13.56
C ILE A 516 -24.46 -4.48 14.13
N PHE A 517 -23.16 -4.71 14.21
CA PHE A 517 -22.56 -5.89 14.79
C PHE A 517 -21.78 -5.53 16.04
N GLU A 518 -22.03 -6.27 17.11
CA GLU A 518 -21.34 -6.12 18.38
C GLU A 518 -21.01 -7.49 18.95
N ASP A 519 -19.85 -7.60 19.59
CA ASP A 519 -19.54 -8.71 20.48
C ASP A 519 -19.76 -8.25 21.92
N LYS A 520 -20.61 -8.98 22.65
CA LYS A 520 -20.88 -8.72 24.08
C LYS A 520 -19.94 -9.50 24.99
N GLU A 521 -19.37 -10.60 24.49
CA GLU A 521 -18.47 -11.47 25.23
C GLU A 521 -17.03 -10.94 25.15
N ASN A 522 -16.68 -10.29 24.03
CA ASN A 522 -15.38 -9.66 23.83
C ASN A 522 -15.50 -8.13 23.66
N PRO A 523 -15.37 -7.33 24.74
CA PRO A 523 -15.46 -5.87 24.66
C PRO A 523 -14.27 -5.20 23.93
N ARG A 524 -13.21 -5.96 23.61
CA ARG A 524 -12.10 -5.50 22.75
C ARG A 524 -12.43 -5.55 21.27
N ALA A 525 -13.46 -6.30 20.85
CA ALA A 525 -13.90 -6.27 19.48
C ALA A 525 -14.60 -4.93 19.17
N PRO A 526 -14.29 -4.28 18.03
CA PRO A 526 -14.93 -3.03 17.65
C PRO A 526 -16.43 -3.24 17.41
N ILE A 527 -17.23 -2.21 17.68
CA ILE A 527 -18.59 -2.16 17.15
C ILE A 527 -18.50 -1.86 15.64
N VAL A 528 -19.24 -2.57 14.81
CA VAL A 528 -19.23 -2.38 13.35
C VAL A 528 -20.61 -1.93 12.87
N LEU A 529 -20.72 -0.70 12.36
CA LEU A 529 -21.87 -0.26 11.57
C LEU A 529 -21.57 -0.51 10.10
N HIS A 530 -22.38 -1.31 9.44
CA HIS A 530 -22.20 -1.64 8.04
C HIS A 530 -23.32 -1.04 7.20
N PHE A 531 -22.93 -0.17 6.28
CA PHE A 531 -23.77 0.50 5.29
C PHE A 531 -23.56 -0.16 3.93
N PRO A 532 -24.42 -1.09 3.50
CA PRO A 532 -24.41 -1.57 2.12
C PRO A 532 -24.99 -0.52 1.17
N LEU A 533 -24.58 -0.56 -0.10
CA LEU A 533 -25.18 0.26 -1.14
C LEU A 533 -26.56 -0.29 -1.51
N VAL A 534 -27.59 0.33 -0.96
CA VAL A 534 -29.00 -0.06 -1.17
C VAL A 534 -29.88 1.19 -1.35
N ASN A 535 -30.94 1.05 -2.15
CA ASN A 535 -31.97 2.06 -2.31
C ASN A 535 -33.29 1.56 -1.68
N VAL A 536 -33.41 1.73 -0.35
CA VAL A 536 -34.55 1.19 0.43
C VAL A 536 -35.58 2.27 0.72
N THR A 537 -35.25 3.25 1.57
CA THR A 537 -36.21 4.31 1.91
C THR A 537 -36.01 5.55 1.03
N TYR A 538 -34.82 5.77 0.46
CA TYR A 538 -34.53 6.90 -0.43
C TYR A 538 -35.49 7.00 -1.65
N LYS A 539 -35.92 5.87 -2.21
CA LYS A 539 -36.95 5.85 -3.26
C LYS A 539 -38.28 6.50 -2.87
N HIS A 540 -38.58 6.58 -1.57
CA HIS A 540 -39.83 7.14 -1.04
C HIS A 540 -39.63 8.52 -0.41
N PHE A 541 -38.41 8.87 -0.01
CA PHE A 541 -38.09 10.07 0.75
C PHE A 541 -36.92 10.83 0.13
N LYS A 542 -37.03 12.15 0.01
CA LYS A 542 -35.94 13.00 -0.52
C LYS A 542 -34.93 13.42 0.54
N CYS A 543 -35.38 13.53 1.78
CA CYS A 543 -34.55 13.67 2.96
C CYS A 543 -35.27 13.00 4.15
N PRO A 544 -34.58 12.70 5.27
CA PRO A 544 -35.19 11.98 6.38
C PRO A 544 -36.51 12.60 6.83
N GLY A 545 -37.59 11.81 6.76
CA GLY A 545 -38.94 12.22 7.15
C GLY A 545 -39.75 13.01 6.09
N VAL A 546 -39.16 13.37 4.94
CA VAL A 546 -39.86 14.13 3.87
C VAL A 546 -40.12 13.25 2.65
N LYS A 547 -41.39 12.93 2.40
CA LYS A 547 -41.81 12.08 1.29
C LYS A 547 -41.62 12.77 -0.07
N ARG A 548 -41.44 11.95 -1.10
CA ARG A 548 -41.53 12.36 -2.51
C ARG A 548 -43.01 12.44 -2.91
N GLU A 549 -43.42 13.56 -3.51
CA GLU A 549 -44.83 13.82 -3.83
C GLU A 549 -45.08 14.04 -5.32
N THR A 550 -44.17 14.71 -6.02
CA THR A 550 -44.28 14.97 -7.46
C THR A 550 -43.77 13.77 -8.27
N GLU A 551 -44.24 13.61 -9.51
CA GLU A 551 -43.73 12.56 -10.42
C GLU A 551 -42.24 12.72 -10.72
N GLU A 552 -41.74 13.96 -10.69
CA GLU A 552 -40.31 14.26 -10.80
C GLU A 552 -39.53 13.81 -9.55
N ASP A 553 -40.03 14.16 -8.35
CA ASP A 553 -39.43 13.72 -7.09
C ASP A 553 -39.42 12.18 -7.01
N ILE A 554 -40.49 11.51 -7.42
CA ILE A 554 -40.58 10.04 -7.40
C ILE A 554 -39.54 9.42 -8.33
N ARG A 555 -39.42 9.90 -9.57
CA ARG A 555 -38.41 9.41 -10.53
C ARG A 555 -36.99 9.62 -10.03
N ALA A 556 -36.68 10.77 -9.43
CA ALA A 556 -35.37 11.02 -8.83
C ALA A 556 -35.02 10.08 -7.65
N GLY A 557 -36.01 9.37 -7.09
CA GLY A 557 -35.80 8.32 -6.09
C GLY A 557 -35.46 6.94 -6.68
N GLU A 558 -35.66 6.73 -7.98
CA GLU A 558 -35.49 5.44 -8.66
C GLU A 558 -34.04 5.16 -9.07
N VAL A 559 -33.13 5.20 -8.09
CA VAL A 559 -31.71 4.92 -8.30
C VAL A 559 -31.46 3.42 -8.33
N ASP A 560 -31.13 2.87 -9.50
CA ASP A 560 -30.84 1.45 -9.66
C ASP A 560 -29.40 1.10 -9.25
N VAL A 561 -29.25 0.57 -8.04
CA VAL A 561 -27.99 0.05 -7.48
C VAL A 561 -28.01 -1.47 -7.28
N SER A 562 -28.84 -2.19 -8.04
CA SER A 562 -29.03 -3.63 -7.82
C SER A 562 -29.12 -4.48 -9.09
N SER A 563 -29.56 -3.90 -10.21
CA SER A 563 -29.74 -4.64 -11.44
C SER A 563 -28.45 -4.80 -12.25
N ASN A 564 -28.45 -5.76 -13.17
CA ASN A 564 -27.36 -5.96 -14.14
C ASN A 564 -27.30 -4.87 -15.23
N GLU A 565 -28.30 -3.99 -15.30
CA GLU A 565 -28.38 -2.85 -16.22
C GLU A 565 -28.03 -1.52 -15.54
N SER A 566 -27.73 -1.56 -14.24
CA SER A 566 -27.39 -0.39 -13.44
C SER A 566 -26.30 0.47 -14.11
N PRO A 567 -26.44 1.81 -14.13
CA PRO A 567 -25.39 2.69 -14.63
C PRO A 567 -24.13 2.61 -13.75
N TYR A 568 -24.26 2.08 -12.53
CA TYR A 568 -23.18 2.02 -11.55
C TYR A 568 -22.35 0.75 -11.59
N LEU A 569 -22.47 -0.13 -12.60
CA LEU A 569 -21.58 -1.29 -12.73
C LEU A 569 -20.10 -0.89 -12.57
N THR A 570 -19.28 -1.74 -11.95
CA THR A 570 -17.83 -1.46 -11.68
C THR A 570 -17.03 -1.15 -12.95
N LYS A 571 -17.62 -1.56 -14.05
CA LYS A 571 -17.20 -1.54 -15.44
C LYS A 571 -17.43 -0.17 -16.10
N ASN A 572 -18.34 0.63 -15.56
CA ASN A 572 -18.71 1.94 -16.07
C ASN A 572 -17.85 3.02 -15.41
N PHE A 573 -17.13 3.76 -16.24
CA PHE A 573 -16.26 4.85 -15.78
C PHE A 573 -16.80 6.25 -16.06
N THR A 574 -17.79 6.36 -16.95
CA THR A 574 -18.46 7.63 -17.27
C THR A 574 -19.91 7.55 -16.78
N TYR A 575 -20.36 8.57 -16.06
CA TYR A 575 -21.74 8.73 -15.64
C TYR A 575 -22.42 9.88 -16.40
N SER A 576 -23.74 9.81 -16.52
CA SER A 576 -24.49 11.03 -16.78
C SER A 576 -24.39 11.96 -15.56
N GLU A 577 -24.70 13.24 -15.75
CA GLU A 577 -24.76 14.18 -14.63
C GLU A 577 -25.78 13.74 -13.57
N GLU A 578 -26.94 13.27 -14.02
CA GLU A 578 -28.05 12.79 -13.20
C GLU A 578 -27.66 11.53 -12.41
N ASP A 579 -27.00 10.55 -13.04
CA ASP A 579 -26.54 9.34 -12.36
C ASP A 579 -25.50 9.66 -11.28
N TYR A 580 -24.57 10.58 -11.58
CA TYR A 580 -23.56 10.99 -10.62
C TYR A 580 -24.20 11.63 -9.38
N GLU A 581 -25.09 12.60 -9.58
CA GLU A 581 -25.81 13.29 -8.50
C GLU A 581 -26.70 12.32 -7.71
N SER A 582 -27.45 11.46 -8.40
CA SER A 582 -28.33 10.47 -7.79
C SER A 582 -27.59 9.52 -6.84
N LEU A 583 -26.36 9.09 -7.20
CA LEU A 583 -25.55 8.24 -6.34
C LEU A 583 -24.95 9.00 -5.15
N VAL A 584 -24.52 10.25 -5.34
CA VAL A 584 -24.07 11.12 -4.24
C VAL A 584 -25.21 11.32 -3.24
N ASP A 585 -26.41 11.66 -3.72
CA ASP A 585 -27.56 11.95 -2.89
C ASP A 585 -28.10 10.71 -2.18
N LEU A 586 -28.18 9.56 -2.87
CA LEU A 586 -28.55 8.29 -2.26
C LEU A 586 -27.63 7.93 -1.09
N THR A 587 -26.31 8.01 -1.31
CA THR A 587 -25.34 7.64 -0.27
C THR A 587 -25.26 8.66 0.86
N THR A 588 -25.46 9.94 0.57
CA THR A 588 -25.63 10.99 1.58
C THR A 588 -26.87 10.70 2.42
N TYR A 589 -28.03 10.47 1.79
CA TYR A 589 -29.29 10.18 2.44
C TYR A 589 -29.20 8.97 3.37
N ASN A 590 -28.59 7.87 2.93
CA ASN A 590 -28.49 6.66 3.75
C ASN A 590 -27.75 6.92 5.08
N ILE A 591 -26.77 7.83 5.09
CA ILE A 591 -26.12 8.27 6.32
C ILE A 591 -27.05 9.17 7.16
N LEU A 592 -27.64 10.20 6.54
CA LEU A 592 -28.52 11.14 7.22
C LEU A 592 -29.70 10.43 7.91
N ASN A 593 -30.32 9.48 7.21
CA ASN A 593 -31.48 8.73 7.68
C ASN A 593 -31.16 7.81 8.86
N ASN A 594 -29.88 7.44 9.03
CA ASN A 594 -29.41 6.55 10.09
C ASN A 594 -28.56 7.30 11.14
N LYS A 595 -28.71 8.63 11.23
CA LYS A 595 -28.02 9.47 12.23
C LYS A 595 -28.12 8.91 13.64
N GLU A 596 -29.31 8.59 14.12
CA GLU A 596 -29.50 8.10 15.50
C GLU A 596 -28.78 6.78 15.77
N SER A 597 -28.76 5.87 14.80
CA SER A 597 -28.01 4.61 14.90
C SER A 597 -26.50 4.84 15.04
N ILE A 598 -25.97 5.81 14.30
CA ILE A 598 -24.56 6.21 14.37
C ILE A 598 -24.25 6.83 15.74
N LEU A 599 -25.09 7.77 16.20
CA LEU A 599 -24.88 8.44 17.49
C LEU A 599 -24.98 7.47 18.67
N GLU A 600 -25.89 6.51 18.62
CA GLU A 600 -26.01 5.47 19.65
C GLU A 600 -24.77 4.57 19.70
N ALA A 601 -24.22 4.19 18.55
CA ALA A 601 -23.00 3.41 18.51
C ALA A 601 -21.78 4.19 19.02
N LEU A 602 -21.70 5.49 18.75
CA LEU A 602 -20.67 6.38 19.31
C LEU A 602 -20.76 6.45 20.85
N ARG A 603 -21.96 6.62 21.41
CA ARG A 603 -22.19 6.60 22.86
C ARG A 603 -21.72 5.29 23.49
N LYS A 604 -22.09 4.16 22.88
CA LYS A 604 -21.66 2.84 23.33
C LYS A 604 -20.15 2.64 23.25
N ALA A 605 -19.49 3.09 22.18
CA ALA A 605 -18.05 3.01 22.04
C ALA A 605 -17.34 3.79 23.17
N LEU A 606 -17.82 5.00 23.46
CA LEU A 606 -17.31 5.84 24.55
C LEU A 606 -17.50 5.16 25.92
N GLU A 607 -18.66 4.54 26.17
CA GLU A 607 -18.94 3.82 27.41
C GLU A 607 -18.06 2.58 27.59
N ARG A 608 -17.90 1.77 26.52
CA ARG A 608 -17.04 0.57 26.54
C ARG A 608 -15.60 0.92 26.86
N MET A 609 -15.07 1.97 26.24
CA MET A 609 -13.69 2.37 26.47
C MET A 609 -13.48 2.93 27.89
N ARG A 610 -14.42 3.70 28.45
CA ARG A 610 -14.36 4.12 29.86
C ARG A 610 -14.36 2.96 30.83
N THR A 611 -15.19 1.95 30.55
CA THR A 611 -15.26 0.73 31.38
C THR A 611 -13.94 -0.04 31.32
N ARG A 612 -13.32 -0.15 30.13
CA ARG A 612 -11.99 -0.74 29.98
C ARG A 612 -10.92 0.02 30.75
N ALA A 613 -10.91 1.35 30.64
CA ALA A 613 -9.93 2.20 31.34
C ALA A 613 -10.05 2.12 32.87
N ALA A 614 -11.25 1.88 33.41
CA ALA A 614 -11.47 1.71 34.85
C ALA A 614 -11.10 0.31 35.38
N ALA A 615 -10.90 -0.68 34.50
CA ALA A 615 -10.58 -2.06 34.86
C ALA A 615 -9.07 -2.33 34.98
N PHE A 616 -8.23 -1.38 34.55
CA PHE A 616 -6.77 -1.37 34.71
C PHE A 616 -6.37 -0.29 35.72
#